data_AF-A0A9P8F0V7-F1
#
_entry.id   AF-A0A9P8F0V7-F1
#
_cell.length_a   1.000
_cell.length_b   1.000
_cell.length_c   1.000
_cell.angle_alpha   90.00
_cell.angle_beta   90.00
_cell.angle_gamma   90.00
#
_symmetry.space_group_name_H-M   'P 1'
#
loop_
_entity.id
_entity.type
_entity.pdbx_description
1 polymer ?
#
loop_
_entity_poly.entity_id
_entity_poly.type
_entity_poly.pdbx_seq_one_letter_code
_entity_poly.pdbx_strand_id
1 'polypeptide(L)'
;DNRPNITMAQDDKPVADKGKAPAEKQTTEVPGAKEPHEQTTKDGKKPVDLPADELNEEDQKLKDELDMLVERLLESDKSLYKPALEAIKTSIKTATSSMTAVPKPLKFLRPHYEKLEQTYESWPAGDDKNSLADTLSVLGMTYADEDRTDTLKYRLLAPSGDLGSWGHEYMRHLALEIGSDYQKRLNEERDADELVTLCLALVPFFLKHNAEADAVDILSELEMIEAIADHVDENTYARVCLYMVSMVPLLTYPDNDRFLHTAHDIYRKHNQLPHALTLAIRLNDFDLIKSDFYSTKDKNMRRQLAFVLARQKIPLELDDDEKEADPELQECL
;
A
#
# COMPACT_ATOMS: atom_id res chain seq x y z
N ASP A 1 -20.26 71.87 28.38
CA ASP A 1 -20.28 70.98 27.21
C ASP A 1 -19.39 69.77 27.40
N ASN A 2 -19.94 68.61 27.00
CA ASN A 2 -19.34 67.30 26.77
C ASN A 2 -18.68 66.49 27.92
N ARG A 3 -19.46 65.52 28.37
CA ARG A 3 -19.08 64.13 28.72
C ARG A 3 -19.45 63.23 27.51
N PRO A 4 -19.09 61.91 27.39
CA PRO A 4 -18.15 61.09 28.19
C PRO A 4 -17.38 59.96 27.41
N ASN A 5 -16.57 59.20 28.18
CA ASN A 5 -16.35 57.73 28.27
C ASN A 5 -16.23 56.81 27.03
N ILE A 6 -15.14 56.05 26.92
CA ILE A 6 -14.85 54.71 27.52
C ILE A 6 -15.77 53.60 26.98
N THR A 7 -15.19 52.80 26.09
CA THR A 7 -15.72 51.61 25.42
C THR A 7 -15.32 50.34 26.17
N MET A 8 -16.29 49.45 26.47
CA MET A 8 -16.16 47.98 26.44
C MET A 8 -17.53 47.26 26.47
N ALA A 9 -17.65 46.28 25.56
CA ALA A 9 -18.41 45.01 25.55
C ALA A 9 -19.95 44.97 25.59
N GLN A 10 -20.60 44.41 24.53
CA GLN A 10 -21.16 43.03 24.49
C GLN A 10 -21.87 42.70 23.15
N ASP A 11 -21.92 41.40 22.87
CA ASP A 11 -22.35 40.63 21.68
C ASP A 11 -23.74 40.92 21.07
N ASP A 12 -23.89 40.74 19.74
CA ASP A 12 -24.91 39.84 19.16
C ASP A 12 -24.69 39.54 17.65
N LYS A 13 -25.23 38.39 17.22
CA LYS A 13 -24.89 37.53 16.05
C LYS A 13 -25.61 37.91 14.71
N PRO A 14 -25.46 37.15 13.59
CA PRO A 14 -24.95 37.61 12.28
C PRO A 14 -26.00 37.96 11.20
N VAL A 15 -25.55 38.68 10.15
CA VAL A 15 -26.34 39.08 8.97
C VAL A 15 -26.08 38.16 7.77
N ALA A 16 -27.16 37.65 7.18
CA ALA A 16 -27.20 36.84 5.96
C ALA A 16 -27.33 37.69 4.67
N ASP A 17 -26.79 37.14 3.59
CA ASP A 17 -26.54 37.72 2.28
C ASP A 17 -27.78 37.83 1.37
N LYS A 18 -27.72 38.77 0.41
CA LYS A 18 -28.82 39.32 -0.38
C LYS A 18 -29.23 38.44 -1.58
N GLY A 19 -30.53 38.14 -1.65
CA GLY A 19 -31.20 37.66 -2.85
C GLY A 19 -31.51 38.76 -3.87
N LYS A 20 -31.57 38.39 -5.15
CA LYS A 20 -32.05 39.20 -6.27
C LYS A 20 -33.03 38.36 -7.09
N ALA A 21 -34.21 38.93 -7.38
CA ALA A 21 -35.26 38.38 -8.24
C ALA A 21 -35.69 39.48 -9.26
N PRO A 22 -36.72 39.28 -10.11
CA PRO A 22 -36.72 38.51 -11.36
C PRO A 22 -37.32 39.31 -12.56
N ALA A 23 -37.31 38.77 -13.80
CA ALA A 23 -38.29 39.09 -14.85
C ALA A 23 -38.25 38.09 -16.04
N GLU A 24 -39.44 37.63 -16.46
CA GLU A 24 -39.79 36.76 -17.61
C GLU A 24 -39.54 37.46 -18.98
N LYS A 25 -39.58 36.89 -20.21
CA LYS A 25 -40.50 35.90 -20.82
C LYS A 25 -40.07 35.60 -22.29
N GLN A 26 -40.60 34.50 -22.86
CA GLN A 26 -40.78 34.14 -24.30
C GLN A 26 -39.92 33.02 -24.95
N THR A 27 -40.46 31.79 -24.85
CA THR A 27 -40.86 30.83 -25.92
C THR A 27 -40.03 30.65 -27.20
N THR A 28 -39.62 29.40 -27.51
CA THR A 28 -40.15 28.58 -28.63
C THR A 28 -39.56 27.15 -28.68
N GLU A 29 -40.46 26.16 -28.70
CA GLU A 29 -40.52 24.87 -29.45
C GLU A 29 -39.39 23.80 -29.44
N VAL A 30 -39.81 22.57 -29.07
CA VAL A 30 -39.22 21.20 -29.22
C VAL A 30 -39.71 20.61 -30.59
N PRO A 31 -39.36 19.40 -31.15
CA PRO A 31 -38.70 18.20 -30.58
C PRO A 31 -37.85 17.25 -31.50
N GLY A 32 -37.09 16.34 -30.87
CA GLY A 32 -37.20 14.88 -31.14
C GLY A 32 -36.13 14.15 -31.97
N ALA A 33 -35.50 13.12 -31.37
CA ALA A 33 -35.14 11.79 -31.94
C ALA A 33 -34.44 10.95 -30.84
N LYS A 34 -35.11 10.05 -30.13
CA LYS A 34 -35.30 8.60 -30.41
C LYS A 34 -33.99 7.78 -30.51
N GLU A 35 -33.66 7.08 -29.44
CA GLU A 35 -32.96 5.79 -29.50
C GLU A 35 -33.82 4.73 -30.21
N PRO A 36 -33.19 3.66 -30.72
CA PRO A 36 -33.50 2.35 -30.15
C PRO A 36 -32.28 1.42 -29.98
N HIS A 37 -32.44 0.53 -29.00
CA HIS A 37 -31.56 -0.57 -28.60
C HIS A 37 -31.88 -1.85 -29.43
N GLU A 38 -30.88 -2.57 -29.96
CA GLU A 38 -30.65 -4.03 -29.76
C GLU A 38 -29.55 -4.65 -30.68
N GLN A 39 -28.58 -5.26 -30.00
CA GLN A 39 -27.84 -6.52 -30.25
C GLN A 39 -27.42 -6.96 -31.67
N THR A 40 -26.10 -7.18 -31.84
CA THR A 40 -25.53 -8.43 -32.41
C THR A 40 -24.05 -8.60 -32.05
N THR A 41 -23.69 -9.84 -31.75
CA THR A 41 -22.37 -10.42 -31.41
C THR A 41 -21.36 -10.45 -32.56
N LYS A 42 -20.06 -10.21 -32.28
CA LYS A 42 -18.89 -11.10 -32.58
C LYS A 42 -17.54 -10.38 -32.53
N ASP A 43 -16.58 -11.09 -31.94
CA ASP A 43 -15.12 -11.12 -32.15
C ASP A 43 -14.46 -10.08 -33.06
N GLY A 44 -13.42 -9.44 -32.52
CA GLY A 44 -12.44 -8.72 -33.31
C GLY A 44 -11.45 -7.94 -32.45
N LYS A 45 -10.42 -8.65 -31.95
CA LYS A 45 -9.15 -8.06 -31.48
C LYS A 45 -8.72 -6.95 -32.45
N LYS A 46 -8.78 -5.69 -32.01
CA LYS A 46 -8.05 -4.59 -32.66
C LYS A 46 -6.95 -4.14 -31.71
N PRO A 47 -5.69 -4.06 -32.16
CA PRO A 47 -4.66 -3.40 -31.39
C PRO A 47 -5.10 -1.94 -31.22
N VAL A 48 -5.06 -1.44 -29.99
CA VAL A 48 -5.24 -0.01 -29.73
C VAL A 48 -3.94 0.66 -30.17
N ASP A 49 -3.82 0.90 -31.48
CA ASP A 49 -2.88 1.88 -32.01
C ASP A 49 -3.55 3.24 -31.77
N LEU A 50 -2.94 4.06 -30.90
CA LEU A 50 -3.43 5.41 -30.64
C LEU A 50 -3.41 6.21 -31.95
N PRO A 51 -4.42 7.06 -32.23
CA PRO A 51 -4.33 8.00 -33.33
C PRO A 51 -3.08 8.86 -33.15
N ALA A 52 -2.25 8.94 -34.19
CA ALA A 52 -0.97 9.67 -34.20
C ALA A 52 -1.10 11.17 -33.88
N ASP A 53 -2.32 11.70 -33.82
CA ASP A 53 -2.62 13.12 -33.58
C ASP A 53 -2.56 13.56 -32.09
N GLU A 54 -2.26 12.67 -31.14
CA GLU A 54 -2.04 13.03 -29.71
C GLU A 54 -0.57 12.92 -29.25
N LEU A 55 0.35 12.45 -30.10
CA LEU A 55 1.76 12.33 -29.74
C LEU A 55 2.47 13.65 -30.02
N ASN A 56 2.93 14.32 -28.97
CA ASN A 56 3.81 15.49 -29.11
C ASN A 56 5.14 15.05 -29.78
N GLU A 57 5.87 15.94 -30.45
CA GLU A 57 7.12 15.58 -31.15
C GLU A 57 8.16 14.89 -30.23
N GLU A 58 8.14 15.21 -28.94
CA GLU A 58 8.99 14.57 -27.92
C GLU A 58 8.57 13.12 -27.62
N ASP A 59 7.27 12.82 -27.61
CA ASP A 59 6.77 11.48 -27.36
C ASP A 59 7.05 10.54 -28.55
N GLN A 60 6.95 11.07 -29.78
CA GLN A 60 7.29 10.30 -30.97
C GLN A 60 8.79 9.97 -30.99
N LYS A 61 9.67 10.93 -30.64
CA LYS A 61 11.11 10.66 -30.50
C LYS A 61 11.39 9.60 -29.44
N LEU A 62 10.71 9.66 -28.31
CA LEU A 62 10.85 8.66 -27.24
C LEU A 62 10.41 7.27 -27.72
N LYS A 63 9.31 7.17 -28.46
CA LYS A 63 8.86 5.92 -29.07
C LYS A 63 9.89 5.38 -30.04
N ASP A 64 10.38 6.20 -30.97
CA ASP A 64 11.36 5.80 -31.98
C ASP A 64 12.70 5.35 -31.33
N GLU A 65 13.13 6.02 -30.26
CA GLU A 65 14.32 5.63 -29.49
C GLU A 65 14.13 4.27 -28.81
N LEU A 66 12.98 4.05 -28.15
CA LEU A 66 12.65 2.78 -27.49
C LEU A 66 12.53 1.64 -28.51
N ASP A 67 11.90 1.87 -29.65
CA ASP A 67 11.77 0.90 -30.75
C ASP A 67 13.15 0.47 -31.25
N MET A 68 14.03 1.44 -31.48
CA MET A 68 15.41 1.20 -31.92
C MET A 68 16.23 0.44 -30.85
N LEU A 69 16.04 0.72 -29.56
CA LEU A 69 16.69 -0.02 -28.48
C LEU A 69 16.20 -1.47 -28.40
N VAL A 70 14.90 -1.71 -28.64
CA VAL A 70 14.32 -3.07 -28.70
C VAL A 70 14.86 -3.84 -29.91
N GLU A 71 14.97 -3.20 -31.08
CA GLU A 71 15.55 -3.84 -32.27
C GLU A 71 17.00 -4.29 -32.03
N ARG A 72 17.81 -3.47 -31.34
CA ARG A 72 19.17 -3.87 -30.94
C ARG A 72 19.21 -5.08 -30.02
N LEU A 73 18.18 -5.30 -29.20
CA LEU A 73 18.07 -6.48 -28.34
C LEU A 73 17.67 -7.74 -29.14
N LEU A 74 16.99 -7.57 -30.28
CA LEU A 74 16.61 -8.65 -31.19
C LEU A 74 17.77 -9.07 -32.11
N GLU A 75 18.72 -8.17 -32.36
CA GLU A 75 19.93 -8.47 -33.12
C GLU A 75 20.85 -9.45 -32.38
N SER A 76 21.81 -10.06 -33.09
CA SER A 76 22.71 -11.09 -32.50
C SER A 76 23.93 -10.51 -31.77
N ASP A 77 24.12 -9.19 -31.74
CA ASP A 77 25.31 -8.56 -31.16
C ASP A 77 25.18 -8.37 -29.64
N LYS A 78 25.79 -9.31 -28.91
CA LYS A 78 25.82 -9.31 -27.44
C LYS A 78 26.47 -8.08 -26.82
N SER A 79 27.34 -7.37 -27.54
CA SER A 79 28.00 -6.16 -27.00
C SER A 79 27.03 -4.99 -26.81
N LEU A 80 25.92 -4.99 -27.55
CA LEU A 80 24.92 -3.92 -27.54
C LEU A 80 23.78 -4.15 -26.55
N TYR A 81 23.61 -5.38 -26.06
CA TYR A 81 22.50 -5.74 -25.16
C TYR A 81 22.53 -4.96 -23.85
N LYS A 82 23.67 -4.94 -23.17
CA LYS A 82 23.81 -4.27 -21.88
C LYS A 82 23.57 -2.75 -21.98
N PRO A 83 24.21 -2.01 -22.92
CA PRO A 83 23.89 -0.60 -23.13
C PRO A 83 22.42 -0.34 -23.47
N ALA A 84 21.82 -1.19 -24.31
CA ALA A 84 20.42 -1.02 -24.70
C ALA A 84 19.45 -1.25 -23.54
N LEU A 85 19.68 -2.30 -22.74
CA LEU A 85 18.90 -2.57 -21.52
C LEU A 85 19.04 -1.42 -20.51
N GLU A 86 20.25 -0.96 -20.22
CA GLU A 86 20.45 0.16 -19.28
C GLU A 86 19.78 1.46 -19.74
N ALA A 87 19.77 1.74 -21.05
CA ALA A 87 19.04 2.87 -21.62
C ALA A 87 17.53 2.72 -21.41
N ILE A 88 16.96 1.55 -21.69
CA ILE A 88 15.53 1.26 -21.43
C ILE A 88 15.20 1.43 -19.95
N LYS A 89 16.01 0.85 -19.05
CA LYS A 89 15.83 0.96 -17.59
C LYS A 89 15.83 2.42 -17.15
N THR A 90 16.77 3.21 -17.66
CA THR A 90 16.90 4.64 -17.35
C THR A 90 15.68 5.43 -17.83
N SER A 91 15.21 5.18 -19.05
CA SER A 91 14.01 5.81 -19.60
C SER A 91 12.76 5.50 -18.79
N ILE A 92 12.59 4.25 -18.37
CA ILE A 92 11.47 3.85 -17.49
C ILE A 92 11.57 4.57 -16.15
N LYS A 93 12.70 4.45 -15.43
CA LYS A 93 12.87 5.06 -14.09
C LYS A 93 12.66 6.57 -14.08
N THR A 94 13.17 7.25 -15.10
CA THR A 94 13.01 8.70 -15.26
C THR A 94 11.54 9.08 -15.43
N ALA A 95 10.80 8.33 -16.26
CA ALA A 95 9.37 8.58 -16.48
C ALA A 95 8.49 8.22 -15.27
N THR A 96 8.85 7.18 -14.51
CA THR A 96 8.07 6.72 -13.34
C THR A 96 8.17 7.66 -12.14
N SER A 97 9.17 8.55 -12.07
CA SER A 97 9.22 9.61 -11.05
C SER A 97 8.05 10.61 -11.12
N SER A 98 7.33 10.66 -12.24
CA SER A 98 6.14 11.49 -12.41
C SER A 98 4.89 10.70 -12.00
N MET A 99 4.45 10.92 -10.76
CA MET A 99 3.41 10.20 -10.00
C MET A 99 1.97 10.29 -10.56
N THR A 100 1.77 10.61 -11.85
CA THR A 100 0.47 11.09 -12.39
C THR A 100 -0.17 10.22 -13.47
N ALA A 101 0.49 9.19 -14.02
CA ALA A 101 -0.10 8.25 -14.96
C ALA A 101 0.81 7.03 -15.18
N VAL A 102 0.27 5.95 -15.79
CA VAL A 102 1.09 4.86 -16.36
C VAL A 102 2.15 5.48 -17.28
N PRO A 103 3.45 5.30 -16.97
CA PRO A 103 4.54 5.93 -17.71
C PRO A 103 4.46 5.66 -19.20
N LYS A 104 4.62 6.70 -20.02
CA LYS A 104 4.61 6.59 -21.50
C LYS A 104 5.61 5.53 -22.03
N PRO A 105 6.84 5.39 -21.48
CA PRO A 105 7.75 4.32 -21.89
C PRO A 105 7.14 2.92 -21.79
N LEU A 106 6.38 2.63 -20.73
CA LEU A 106 5.74 1.33 -20.57
C LEU A 106 4.67 1.11 -21.65
N LYS A 107 3.89 2.16 -21.98
CA LYS A 107 2.89 2.09 -23.06
C LYS A 107 3.53 1.83 -24.43
N PHE A 108 4.68 2.45 -24.71
CA PHE A 108 5.39 2.27 -25.99
C PHE A 108 6.13 0.93 -26.08
N LEU A 109 6.56 0.37 -24.95
CA LEU A 109 7.20 -0.95 -24.91
C LEU A 109 6.20 -2.10 -24.90
N ARG A 110 4.94 -1.86 -24.53
CA ARG A 110 3.87 -2.88 -24.47
C ARG A 110 3.71 -3.70 -25.77
N PRO A 111 3.72 -3.12 -26.99
CA PRO A 111 3.60 -3.89 -28.24
C PRO A 111 4.79 -4.81 -28.51
N HIS A 112 5.95 -4.54 -27.91
CA HIS A 112 7.16 -5.35 -28.08
C HIS A 112 7.31 -6.45 -27.01
N TYR A 113 6.42 -6.51 -26.03
CA TYR A 113 6.52 -7.43 -24.91
C TYR A 113 6.69 -8.89 -25.36
N GLU A 114 5.80 -9.39 -26.22
CA GLU A 114 5.88 -10.78 -26.74
C GLU A 114 7.20 -11.08 -27.46
N LYS A 115 7.77 -10.10 -28.17
CA LYS A 115 9.06 -10.27 -28.85
C LYS A 115 10.21 -10.35 -27.84
N LEU A 116 10.15 -9.53 -26.79
CA LEU A 116 11.13 -9.55 -25.71
C LEU A 116 11.05 -10.86 -24.91
N GLU A 117 9.85 -11.43 -24.71
CA GLU A 117 9.68 -12.76 -24.11
C GLU A 117 10.36 -13.85 -24.96
N GLN A 118 10.11 -13.87 -26.27
CA GLN A 118 10.76 -14.82 -27.18
C GLN A 118 12.29 -14.66 -27.18
N THR A 119 12.76 -13.43 -27.10
CA THR A 119 14.19 -13.10 -27.00
C THR A 119 14.78 -13.67 -25.72
N TYR A 120 14.10 -13.47 -24.58
CA TYR A 120 14.49 -14.00 -23.29
C TYR A 120 14.62 -15.54 -23.31
N GLU A 121 13.67 -16.24 -23.92
CA GLU A 121 13.70 -17.70 -24.04
C GLU A 121 14.88 -18.17 -24.92
N SER A 122 15.23 -17.41 -25.97
CA SER A 122 16.34 -17.73 -26.86
C SER A 122 17.72 -17.51 -26.25
N TRP A 123 17.83 -16.62 -25.24
CA TRP A 123 19.11 -16.26 -24.64
C TRP A 123 19.62 -17.34 -23.68
N PRO A 124 20.94 -17.62 -23.67
CA PRO A 124 21.55 -18.51 -22.68
C PRO A 124 21.52 -17.88 -21.27
N ALA A 125 21.64 -18.71 -20.24
CA ALA A 125 21.79 -18.23 -18.87
C ALA A 125 23.03 -17.32 -18.75
N GLY A 126 22.85 -16.14 -18.15
CA GLY A 126 23.89 -15.14 -17.97
C GLY A 126 23.33 -13.82 -17.47
N ASP A 127 24.23 -12.87 -17.20
CA ASP A 127 23.88 -11.56 -16.65
C ASP A 127 22.91 -10.77 -17.56
N ASP A 128 23.08 -10.87 -18.87
CA ASP A 128 22.20 -10.20 -19.85
C ASP A 128 20.76 -10.76 -19.78
N LYS A 129 20.61 -12.08 -19.61
CA LYS A 129 19.30 -12.74 -19.45
C LYS A 129 18.63 -12.31 -18.15
N ASN A 130 19.39 -12.24 -17.05
CA ASN A 130 18.87 -11.75 -15.77
C ASN A 130 18.44 -10.28 -15.85
N SER A 131 19.22 -9.45 -16.55
CA SER A 131 18.88 -8.04 -16.76
C SER A 131 17.64 -7.85 -17.64
N LEU A 132 17.45 -8.70 -18.66
CA LEU A 132 16.24 -8.73 -19.47
C LEU A 132 15.02 -9.21 -18.66
N ALA A 133 15.17 -10.23 -17.80
CA ALA A 133 14.10 -10.63 -16.89
C ALA A 133 13.70 -9.52 -15.92
N ASP A 134 14.65 -8.78 -15.35
CA ASP A 134 14.36 -7.62 -14.50
C ASP A 134 13.55 -6.55 -15.25
N THR A 135 13.89 -6.26 -16.52
CA THR A 135 13.10 -5.35 -17.36
C THR A 135 11.72 -5.92 -17.72
N LEU A 136 11.63 -7.21 -18.05
CA LEU A 136 10.37 -7.89 -18.37
C LEU A 136 9.42 -7.95 -17.17
N SER A 137 9.96 -8.08 -15.95
CA SER A 137 9.20 -8.01 -14.71
C SER A 137 8.47 -6.67 -14.62
N VAL A 138 9.18 -5.55 -14.81
CA VAL A 138 8.57 -4.21 -14.77
C VAL A 138 7.59 -3.99 -15.90
N LEU A 139 7.90 -4.43 -17.12
CA LEU A 139 6.97 -4.32 -18.24
C LEU A 139 5.69 -5.13 -18.02
N GLY A 140 5.81 -6.25 -17.29
CA GLY A 140 4.71 -7.10 -16.85
C GLY A 140 3.59 -6.33 -16.17
N MET A 141 3.91 -5.30 -15.37
CA MET A 141 2.89 -4.50 -14.66
C MET A 141 1.85 -3.82 -15.57
N THR A 142 2.15 -3.64 -16.85
CA THR A 142 1.24 -3.00 -17.84
C THR A 142 0.74 -3.94 -18.91
N TYR A 143 1.34 -5.12 -19.01
CA TYR A 143 1.00 -6.13 -20.00
C TYR A 143 0.21 -7.30 -19.40
N ALA A 144 0.43 -7.61 -18.12
CA ALA A 144 -0.29 -8.63 -17.39
C ALA A 144 -1.81 -8.36 -17.44
N ASP A 145 -2.52 -9.22 -18.16
CA ASP A 145 -3.96 -9.40 -18.00
C ASP A 145 -4.21 -10.11 -16.65
N GLU A 146 -5.46 -10.13 -16.16
CA GLU A 146 -5.83 -10.66 -14.82
C GLU A 146 -5.32 -12.10 -14.53
N ASP A 147 -5.00 -12.87 -15.56
CA ASP A 147 -4.52 -14.25 -15.46
C ASP A 147 -2.98 -14.41 -15.55
N ARG A 148 -2.22 -13.37 -15.93
CA ARG A 148 -0.76 -13.45 -16.12
C ARG A 148 -0.02 -12.84 -14.93
N THR A 149 0.75 -13.66 -14.20
CA THR A 149 1.65 -13.21 -13.12
C THR A 149 3.08 -13.00 -13.64
N ASP A 150 3.22 -12.28 -14.76
CA ASP A 150 4.51 -12.14 -15.42
C ASP A 150 5.52 -11.32 -14.60
N THR A 151 5.06 -10.30 -13.87
CA THR A 151 5.92 -9.47 -13.02
C THR A 151 6.62 -10.35 -12.00
N LEU A 152 5.86 -11.19 -11.29
CA LEU A 152 6.37 -12.13 -10.30
C LEU A 152 7.24 -13.22 -10.94
N LYS A 153 6.78 -13.82 -12.05
CA LYS A 153 7.51 -14.87 -12.77
C LYS A 153 8.94 -14.43 -13.11
N TYR A 154 9.08 -13.30 -13.80
CA TYR A 154 10.39 -12.80 -14.19
C TYR A 154 11.20 -12.29 -13.00
N ARG A 155 10.54 -11.86 -11.92
CA ARG A 155 11.23 -11.48 -10.68
C ARG A 155 11.88 -12.67 -9.99
N LEU A 156 11.19 -13.80 -9.89
CA LEU A 156 11.74 -15.03 -9.32
C LEU A 156 12.92 -15.56 -10.17
N LEU A 157 12.87 -15.36 -11.48
CA LEU A 157 13.95 -15.72 -12.41
C LEU A 157 15.16 -14.76 -12.35
N ALA A 158 14.99 -13.54 -11.84
CA ALA A 158 16.04 -12.52 -11.71
C ALA A 158 16.26 -12.11 -10.24
N PRO A 159 16.97 -12.93 -9.45
CA PRO A 159 17.21 -12.67 -8.02
C PRO A 159 18.15 -11.48 -7.73
N SER A 160 18.75 -10.86 -8.75
CA SER A 160 19.74 -9.79 -8.58
C SER A 160 19.11 -8.41 -8.32
N GLY A 161 19.03 -8.04 -7.04
CA GLY A 161 19.89 -6.97 -6.49
C GLY A 161 19.52 -5.49 -6.68
N ASP A 162 18.25 -5.11 -6.52
CA ASP A 162 17.76 -3.84 -5.91
C ASP A 162 16.27 -3.68 -6.25
N LEU A 163 15.41 -4.20 -5.36
CA LEU A 163 13.95 -4.09 -5.46
C LEU A 163 13.48 -2.63 -5.48
N GLY A 164 14.15 -1.76 -4.73
CA GLY A 164 13.74 -0.36 -4.62
C GLY A 164 14.01 0.48 -5.86
N SER A 165 14.88 0.01 -6.76
CA SER A 165 15.35 0.81 -7.91
C SER A 165 14.25 1.16 -8.93
N TRP A 166 13.17 0.38 -8.97
CA TRP A 166 12.05 0.57 -9.89
C TRP A 166 10.93 1.46 -9.34
N GLY A 167 11.03 1.83 -8.06
CA GLY A 167 10.09 2.72 -7.40
C GLY A 167 8.88 2.01 -6.80
N HIS A 168 8.02 2.82 -6.17
CA HIS A 168 6.96 2.34 -5.29
C HIS A 168 5.84 1.59 -6.03
N GLU A 169 5.44 2.06 -7.22
CA GLU A 169 4.36 1.44 -8.01
C GLU A 169 4.69 0.00 -8.42
N TYR A 170 5.93 -0.25 -8.85
CA TYR A 170 6.40 -1.61 -9.16
C TYR A 170 6.32 -2.51 -7.93
N MET A 171 6.78 -2.02 -6.78
CA MET A 171 6.79 -2.76 -5.52
C MET A 171 5.36 -3.10 -5.07
N ARG A 172 4.43 -2.14 -5.19
CA ARG A 172 3.01 -2.35 -4.93
C ARG A 172 2.40 -3.39 -5.85
N HIS A 173 2.67 -3.31 -7.17
CA HIS A 173 2.15 -4.31 -8.12
C HIS A 173 2.72 -5.71 -7.85
N LEU A 174 4.01 -5.78 -7.52
CA LEU A 174 4.67 -7.04 -7.15
C LEU A 174 4.06 -7.63 -5.88
N ALA A 175 3.76 -6.81 -4.87
CA ALA A 175 3.10 -7.26 -3.65
C ALA A 175 1.71 -7.88 -3.92
N LEU A 176 0.90 -7.23 -4.77
CA LEU A 176 -0.42 -7.75 -5.16
C LEU A 176 -0.33 -9.09 -5.92
N GLU A 177 0.64 -9.23 -6.82
CA GLU A 177 0.88 -10.50 -7.51
C GLU A 177 1.37 -11.60 -6.56
N ILE A 178 2.23 -11.26 -5.58
CA ILE A 178 2.71 -12.20 -4.57
C ILE A 178 1.55 -12.75 -3.74
N GLY A 179 0.65 -11.90 -3.24
CA GLY A 179 -0.51 -12.34 -2.46
C GLY A 179 -1.45 -13.22 -3.27
N SER A 180 -1.77 -12.81 -4.50
CA SER A 180 -2.61 -13.60 -5.41
C SER A 180 -2.00 -14.96 -5.76
N ASP A 181 -0.70 -15.01 -6.07
CA ASP A 181 0.02 -16.25 -6.38
C ASP A 181 0.16 -17.15 -5.15
N TYR A 182 0.39 -16.58 -3.97
CA TYR A 182 0.45 -17.33 -2.71
C TYR A 182 -0.86 -18.07 -2.44
N GLN A 183 -2.00 -17.37 -2.57
CA GLN A 183 -3.32 -17.97 -2.41
C GLN A 183 -3.60 -19.06 -3.46
N LYS A 184 -3.15 -18.85 -4.72
CA LYS A 184 -3.24 -19.89 -5.77
C LYS A 184 -2.40 -21.11 -5.41
N ARG A 185 -1.13 -20.94 -5.00
CA ARG A 185 -0.24 -22.04 -4.61
C ARG A 185 -0.74 -22.81 -3.39
N LEU A 186 -1.32 -22.11 -2.40
CA LEU A 186 -1.92 -22.72 -1.22
C LEU A 186 -3.07 -23.66 -1.61
N ASN A 187 -3.95 -23.22 -2.52
CA ASN A 187 -5.04 -24.05 -3.06
C ASN A 187 -4.54 -25.25 -3.88
N GLU A 188 -3.36 -25.12 -4.51
CA GLU A 188 -2.71 -26.18 -5.30
C GLU A 188 -1.72 -27.04 -4.49
N GLU A 189 -1.60 -26.84 -3.18
CA GLU A 189 -0.64 -27.50 -2.28
C GLU A 189 0.83 -27.41 -2.77
N ARG A 190 1.21 -26.29 -3.38
CA ARG A 190 2.59 -26.03 -3.82
C ARG A 190 3.39 -25.26 -2.78
N ASP A 191 4.70 -25.46 -2.83
CA ASP A 191 5.65 -24.72 -2.00
C ASP A 191 5.70 -23.23 -2.41
N ALA A 192 5.74 -22.37 -1.40
CA ALA A 192 5.68 -20.92 -1.52
C ALA A 192 6.80 -20.21 -0.73
N ASP A 193 7.82 -20.94 -0.27
CA ASP A 193 8.97 -20.40 0.49
C ASP A 193 9.69 -19.25 -0.22
N GLU A 194 9.77 -19.31 -1.56
CA GLU A 194 10.35 -18.23 -2.38
C GLU A 194 9.54 -16.92 -2.29
N LEU A 195 8.21 -17.03 -2.21
CA LEU A 195 7.32 -15.87 -2.07
C LEU A 195 7.45 -15.23 -0.70
N VAL A 196 7.55 -16.05 0.34
CA VAL A 196 7.80 -15.59 1.72
C VAL A 196 9.12 -14.84 1.81
N THR A 197 10.19 -15.40 1.22
CA THR A 197 11.51 -14.75 1.18
C THR A 197 11.46 -13.40 0.45
N LEU A 198 10.71 -13.33 -0.66
CA LEU A 198 10.53 -12.10 -1.42
C LEU A 198 9.73 -11.06 -0.62
N CYS A 199 8.64 -11.47 0.04
CA CYS A 199 7.83 -10.61 0.91
C CYS A 199 8.66 -10.00 2.05
N LEU A 200 9.47 -10.80 2.74
CA LEU A 200 10.36 -10.32 3.80
C LEU A 200 11.41 -9.30 3.30
N ALA A 201 11.79 -9.36 2.02
CA ALA A 201 12.65 -8.34 1.41
C ALA A 201 11.89 -7.05 1.05
N LEU A 202 10.58 -7.13 0.78
CA LEU A 202 9.72 -5.99 0.44
C LEU A 202 9.30 -5.18 1.68
N VAL A 203 9.00 -5.84 2.80
CA VAL A 203 8.47 -5.18 4.01
C VAL A 203 9.37 -4.02 4.51
N PRO A 204 10.69 -4.18 4.66
CA PRO A 204 11.55 -3.06 5.09
C PRO A 204 11.54 -1.88 4.11
N PHE A 205 11.36 -2.14 2.82
CA PHE A 205 11.26 -1.09 1.82
C PHE A 205 9.97 -0.28 2.01
N PHE A 206 8.83 -0.96 2.16
CA PHE A 206 7.55 -0.29 2.38
C PHE A 206 7.56 0.58 3.65
N LEU A 207 8.08 0.05 4.76
CA LEU A 207 8.17 0.81 6.01
C LEU A 207 9.07 2.05 5.87
N LYS A 208 10.20 1.94 5.16
CA LYS A 208 11.12 3.08 4.91
C LYS A 208 10.51 4.15 3.99
N HIS A 209 9.58 3.77 3.13
CA HIS A 209 8.93 4.66 2.16
C HIS A 209 7.53 5.11 2.61
N ASN A 210 7.18 4.96 3.89
CA ASN A 210 5.91 5.38 4.48
C ASN A 210 4.69 4.66 3.86
N ALA A 211 4.86 3.39 3.51
CA ALA A 211 3.83 2.52 2.96
C ALA A 211 3.49 1.40 3.97
N GLU A 212 3.18 1.80 5.20
CA GLU A 212 2.86 0.85 6.28
C GLU A 212 1.64 -0.02 5.96
N ALA A 213 0.64 0.54 5.28
CA ALA A 213 -0.55 -0.19 4.87
C ALA A 213 -0.19 -1.33 3.91
N ASP A 214 0.59 -1.04 2.86
CA ASP A 214 1.01 -2.04 1.89
C ASP A 214 1.88 -3.14 2.54
N ALA A 215 2.70 -2.79 3.55
CA ALA A 215 3.48 -3.77 4.33
C ALA A 215 2.60 -4.69 5.19
N VAL A 216 1.55 -4.16 5.81
CA VAL A 216 0.60 -4.94 6.61
C VAL A 216 -0.24 -5.83 5.70
N ASP A 217 -0.72 -5.30 4.58
CA ASP A 217 -1.58 -6.02 3.64
C ASP A 217 -0.88 -7.26 3.06
N ILE A 218 0.35 -7.12 2.56
CA ILE A 218 1.11 -8.27 2.01
C ILE A 218 1.40 -9.33 3.08
N LEU A 219 1.74 -8.93 4.32
CA LEU A 219 1.97 -9.88 5.41
C LEU A 219 0.67 -10.56 5.85
N SER A 220 -0.46 -9.88 5.76
CA SER A 220 -1.77 -10.46 6.00
C SER A 220 -2.16 -11.49 4.94
N GLU A 221 -1.90 -11.19 3.67
CA GLU A 221 -2.20 -12.09 2.54
C GLU A 221 -1.38 -13.39 2.60
N LEU A 222 -0.18 -13.34 3.18
CA LEU A 222 0.70 -14.48 3.43
C LEU A 222 0.46 -15.17 4.78
N GLU A 223 -0.57 -14.76 5.53
CA GLU A 223 -0.90 -15.28 6.87
C GLU A 223 0.25 -15.19 7.90
N MET A 224 1.17 -14.24 7.72
CA MET A 224 2.40 -14.08 8.52
C MET A 224 2.51 -12.71 9.19
N ILE A 225 1.38 -12.17 9.65
CA ILE A 225 1.30 -10.82 10.22
C ILE A 225 2.24 -10.62 11.42
N GLU A 226 2.52 -11.68 12.18
CA GLU A 226 3.39 -11.66 13.37
C GLU A 226 4.82 -11.17 13.04
N ALA A 227 5.31 -11.43 11.83
CA ALA A 227 6.65 -11.03 11.39
C ALA A 227 6.82 -9.49 11.34
N ILE A 228 5.73 -8.73 11.27
CA ILE A 228 5.81 -7.26 11.24
C ILE A 228 6.48 -6.71 12.50
N ALA A 229 6.33 -7.39 13.64
CA ALA A 229 6.84 -6.94 14.92
C ALA A 229 8.38 -6.87 14.99
N ASP A 230 9.09 -7.49 14.04
CA ASP A 230 10.56 -7.49 13.97
C ASP A 230 11.11 -6.43 13.00
N HIS A 231 10.26 -5.91 12.12
CA HIS A 231 10.63 -4.91 11.10
C HIS A 231 10.25 -3.47 11.47
N VAL A 232 9.40 -3.29 12.47
CA VAL A 232 8.88 -2.00 12.90
C VAL A 232 9.88 -1.22 13.77
N ASP A 233 10.00 0.08 13.51
CA ASP A 233 10.83 1.01 14.28
C ASP A 233 9.99 2.03 15.08
N GLU A 234 10.67 2.88 15.87
CA GLU A 234 10.02 3.89 16.72
C GLU A 234 9.20 4.94 15.94
N ASN A 235 9.52 5.17 14.66
CA ASN A 235 8.77 6.15 13.86
C ASN A 235 7.53 5.51 13.20
N THR A 236 7.58 4.21 12.97
CA THR A 236 6.62 3.51 12.11
C THR A 236 5.57 2.74 12.91
N TYR A 237 5.88 2.31 14.14
CA TYR A 237 4.98 1.48 14.95
C TYR A 237 3.61 2.11 15.16
N ALA A 238 3.54 3.42 15.38
CA ALA A 238 2.28 4.11 15.65
C ALA A 238 1.34 4.04 14.44
N ARG A 239 1.89 4.17 13.22
CA ARG A 239 1.13 4.10 11.96
C ARG A 239 0.71 2.67 11.64
N VAL A 240 1.62 1.71 11.81
CA VAL A 240 1.35 0.28 11.61
C VAL A 240 0.26 -0.19 12.55
N CYS A 241 0.38 0.03 13.86
CA CYS A 241 -0.62 -0.40 14.82
C CYS A 241 -1.97 0.30 14.59
N LEU A 242 -1.98 1.59 14.23
CA LEU A 242 -3.22 2.30 13.89
C LEU A 242 -3.92 1.63 12.70
N TYR A 243 -3.17 1.31 11.64
CA TYR A 243 -3.70 0.63 10.47
C TYR A 243 -4.27 -0.75 10.85
N MET A 244 -3.49 -1.59 11.54
CA MET A 244 -3.91 -2.91 12.00
C MET A 244 -5.20 -2.84 12.83
N VAL A 245 -5.25 -1.97 13.84
CA VAL A 245 -6.43 -1.80 14.72
C VAL A 245 -7.67 -1.33 13.95
N SER A 246 -7.48 -0.49 12.93
CA SER A 246 -8.55 -0.03 12.05
C SER A 246 -9.08 -1.11 11.11
N MET A 247 -8.26 -2.11 10.77
CA MET A 247 -8.67 -3.25 9.96
C MET A 247 -9.41 -4.33 10.75
N VAL A 248 -9.18 -4.47 12.05
CA VAL A 248 -9.81 -5.51 12.90
C VAL A 248 -11.33 -5.67 12.70
N PRO A 249 -12.15 -4.60 12.57
CA PRO A 249 -13.59 -4.74 12.32
C PRO A 249 -13.95 -5.35 10.96
N LEU A 250 -13.03 -5.33 9.99
CA LEU A 250 -13.20 -5.87 8.65
C LEU A 250 -12.72 -7.33 8.54
N LEU A 251 -11.99 -7.81 9.55
CA LEU A 251 -11.42 -9.16 9.59
C LEU A 251 -12.36 -10.13 10.32
N THR A 252 -12.38 -11.37 9.85
CA THR A 252 -13.06 -12.48 10.53
C THR A 252 -12.15 -13.16 11.54
N TYR A 253 -12.74 -13.88 12.49
CA TYR A 253 -11.98 -14.80 13.34
C TYR A 253 -11.39 -15.93 12.50
N PRO A 254 -10.10 -16.31 12.68
CA PRO A 254 -9.19 -15.95 13.78
C PRO A 254 -8.25 -14.74 13.52
N ASP A 255 -8.29 -14.14 12.34
CA ASP A 255 -7.30 -13.11 11.94
C ASP A 255 -7.48 -11.80 12.70
N ASN A 256 -8.71 -11.45 13.07
CA ASN A 256 -9.01 -10.30 13.92
C ASN A 256 -8.23 -10.35 15.26
N ASP A 257 -8.15 -11.52 15.89
CA ASP A 257 -7.46 -11.72 17.17
C ASP A 257 -5.95 -11.73 16.97
N ARG A 258 -5.46 -12.40 15.90
CA ARG A 258 -4.03 -12.37 15.53
C ARG A 258 -3.51 -10.95 15.31
N PHE A 259 -4.29 -10.10 14.64
CA PHE A 259 -3.96 -8.70 14.44
C PHE A 259 -3.88 -7.93 15.76
N LEU A 260 -4.84 -8.16 16.66
CA LEU A 260 -4.85 -7.51 17.97
C LEU A 260 -3.68 -7.96 18.86
N HIS A 261 -3.36 -9.25 18.89
CA HIS A 261 -2.20 -9.78 19.61
C HIS A 261 -0.88 -9.21 19.05
N THR A 262 -0.73 -9.20 17.72
CA THR A 262 0.48 -8.66 17.10
C THR A 262 0.63 -7.15 17.38
N ALA A 263 -0.45 -6.38 17.27
CA ALA A 263 -0.43 -4.95 17.59
C ALA A 263 -0.15 -4.68 19.08
N HIS A 264 -0.65 -5.55 19.97
CA HIS A 264 -0.35 -5.53 21.40
C HIS A 264 1.14 -5.72 21.66
N ASP A 265 1.75 -6.75 21.06
CA ASP A 265 3.16 -7.04 21.21
C ASP A 265 4.04 -5.88 20.73
N ILE A 266 3.68 -5.25 19.61
CA ILE A 266 4.38 -4.06 19.11
C ILE A 266 4.29 -2.91 20.13
N TYR A 267 3.10 -2.59 20.64
CA TYR A 267 2.96 -1.53 21.64
C TYR A 267 3.73 -1.84 22.92
N ARG A 268 3.78 -3.11 23.32
CA ARG A 268 4.55 -3.55 24.49
C ARG A 268 6.06 -3.40 24.26
N LYS A 269 6.58 -3.77 23.08
CA LYS A 269 7.99 -3.56 22.70
C LYS A 269 8.39 -2.08 22.76
N HIS A 270 7.49 -1.16 22.38
CA HIS A 270 7.71 0.29 22.41
C HIS A 270 7.29 0.98 23.72
N ASN A 271 7.03 0.22 24.80
CA ASN A 271 6.63 0.74 26.12
C ASN A 271 5.33 1.59 26.12
N GLN A 272 4.45 1.41 25.15
CA GLN A 272 3.15 2.09 25.06
C GLN A 272 2.06 1.31 25.80
N LEU A 273 2.21 1.20 27.12
CA LEU A 273 1.35 0.38 27.98
C LEU A 273 -0.15 0.76 27.95
N PRO A 274 -0.56 2.05 27.90
CA PRO A 274 -1.99 2.39 27.82
C PRO A 274 -2.66 1.87 26.55
N HIS A 275 -1.94 1.88 25.42
CA HIS A 275 -2.43 1.37 24.15
C HIS A 275 -2.48 -0.16 24.17
N ALA A 276 -1.42 -0.82 24.67
CA ALA A 276 -1.38 -2.27 24.87
C ALA A 276 -2.55 -2.74 25.76
N LEU A 277 -2.76 -2.10 26.92
CA LEU A 277 -3.87 -2.43 27.83
C LEU A 277 -5.23 -2.31 27.15
N THR A 278 -5.44 -1.26 26.35
CA THR A 278 -6.71 -1.07 25.61
C THR A 278 -6.95 -2.20 24.62
N LEU A 279 -5.90 -2.71 23.95
CA LEU A 279 -6.01 -3.87 23.07
C LEU A 279 -6.24 -5.17 23.85
N ALA A 280 -5.58 -5.38 24.99
CA ALA A 280 -5.79 -6.54 25.86
C ALA A 280 -7.24 -6.60 26.38
N ILE A 281 -7.81 -5.44 26.74
CA ILE A 281 -9.23 -5.32 27.10
C ILE A 281 -10.14 -5.71 25.93
N ARG A 282 -9.80 -5.30 24.71
CA ARG A 282 -10.57 -5.63 23.50
C ARG A 282 -10.53 -7.13 23.18
N LEU A 283 -9.39 -7.77 23.43
CA LEU A 283 -9.20 -9.23 23.34
C LEU A 283 -9.92 -10.00 24.46
N ASN A 284 -10.33 -9.31 25.53
CA ASN A 284 -10.93 -9.91 26.72
C ASN A 284 -10.02 -10.99 27.38
N ASP A 285 -8.71 -10.79 27.30
CA ASP A 285 -7.72 -11.67 27.93
C ASP A 285 -7.23 -11.04 29.24
N PHE A 286 -7.68 -11.63 30.36
CA PHE A 286 -7.34 -11.16 31.70
C PHE A 286 -5.86 -11.37 32.06
N ASP A 287 -5.19 -12.37 31.49
CA ASP A 287 -3.79 -12.64 31.78
C ASP A 287 -2.89 -11.61 31.09
N LEU A 288 -3.23 -11.21 29.85
CA LEU A 288 -2.59 -10.08 29.16
C LEU A 288 -2.79 -8.76 29.90
N ILE A 289 -4.01 -8.47 30.36
CA ILE A 289 -4.31 -7.27 31.16
C ILE A 289 -3.45 -7.21 32.42
N LYS A 290 -3.36 -8.31 33.16
CA LYS A 290 -2.51 -8.42 34.35
C LYS A 290 -1.04 -8.20 33.99
N SER A 291 -0.56 -8.90 32.97
CA SER A 291 0.83 -8.78 32.50
C SER A 291 1.20 -7.33 32.16
N ASP A 292 0.33 -6.59 31.46
CA ASP A 292 0.57 -5.20 31.11
C ASP A 292 0.57 -4.28 32.33
N PHE A 293 -0.35 -4.50 33.26
CA PHE A 293 -0.44 -3.72 34.49
C PHE A 293 0.79 -3.90 35.38
N TYR A 294 1.25 -5.15 35.53
CA TYR A 294 2.46 -5.47 36.31
C TYR A 294 3.77 -5.17 35.59
N SER A 295 3.73 -4.91 34.28
CA SER A 295 4.91 -4.56 33.49
C SER A 295 5.53 -3.21 33.89
N THR A 296 4.75 -2.32 34.52
CA THR A 296 5.25 -1.00 34.97
C THR A 296 5.37 -0.92 36.49
N LYS A 297 6.46 -0.28 36.93
CA LYS A 297 6.70 0.06 38.34
C LYS A 297 6.46 1.55 38.63
N ASP A 298 6.11 2.34 37.61
CA ASP A 298 5.81 3.75 37.80
C ASP A 298 4.40 3.94 38.39
N LYS A 299 4.34 4.64 39.53
CA LYS A 299 3.09 4.87 40.27
C LYS A 299 2.07 5.65 39.45
N ASN A 300 2.52 6.68 38.72
CA ASN A 300 1.61 7.53 37.94
C ASN A 300 0.99 6.75 36.79
N MET A 301 1.82 5.99 36.05
CA MET A 301 1.33 5.11 34.97
C MET A 301 0.37 4.04 35.51
N ARG A 302 0.69 3.37 36.63
CA ARG A 302 -0.20 2.36 37.23
C ARG A 302 -1.57 2.93 37.60
N ARG A 303 -1.62 4.14 38.16
CA ARG A 303 -2.89 4.83 38.46
C ARG A 303 -3.67 5.15 37.19
N GLN A 304 -3.02 5.60 36.12
CA GLN A 304 -3.69 5.84 34.83
C GLN A 304 -4.28 4.55 34.25
N LEU A 305 -3.54 3.44 34.30
CA LEU A 305 -4.03 2.12 33.86
C LEU A 305 -5.19 1.64 34.74
N ALA A 306 -5.10 1.82 36.06
CA ALA A 306 -6.17 1.52 37.00
C ALA A 306 -7.46 2.29 36.67
N PHE A 307 -7.39 3.59 36.38
CA PHE A 307 -8.56 4.37 35.97
C PHE A 307 -9.21 3.85 34.67
N VAL A 308 -8.40 3.37 33.71
CA VAL A 308 -8.92 2.75 32.48
C VAL A 308 -9.68 1.46 32.83
N LEU A 309 -9.12 0.61 33.69
CA LEU A 309 -9.75 -0.64 34.14
C LEU A 309 -11.04 -0.40 34.94
N ALA A 310 -11.01 0.56 35.87
CA ALA A 310 -12.18 0.97 36.66
C ALA A 310 -13.32 1.44 35.76
N ARG A 311 -13.00 2.25 34.74
CA ARG A 311 -13.99 2.73 33.76
C ARG A 311 -14.62 1.57 32.97
N GLN A 312 -13.84 0.53 32.67
CA GLN A 312 -14.32 -0.68 32.02
C GLN A 312 -14.94 -1.70 32.99
N LYS A 313 -14.92 -1.41 34.30
CA LYS A 313 -15.42 -2.26 35.38
C LYS A 313 -14.75 -3.64 35.41
N ILE A 314 -13.47 -3.69 35.07
CA ILE A 314 -12.68 -4.92 35.11
C ILE A 314 -12.10 -5.06 36.51
N PRO A 315 -12.52 -6.08 37.29
CA PRO A 315 -11.99 -6.26 38.63
C PRO A 315 -10.55 -6.76 38.55
N LEU A 316 -9.62 -5.97 39.10
CA LEU A 316 -8.24 -6.38 39.31
C LEU A 316 -8.00 -6.50 40.81
N GLU A 317 -7.79 -7.73 41.28
CA GLU A 317 -7.41 -7.96 42.68
C GLU A 317 -5.93 -7.61 42.86
N LEU A 318 -5.65 -6.55 43.62
CA LEU A 318 -4.31 -6.20 44.04
C LEU A 318 -3.89 -7.09 45.22
N ASP A 319 -2.62 -7.50 45.22
CA ASP A 319 -2.03 -8.20 46.37
C ASP A 319 -1.90 -7.26 47.58
N ASP A 320 -1.91 -7.80 48.78
CA ASP A 320 -1.89 -6.99 50.02
C ASP A 320 -0.62 -6.13 50.14
N ASP A 321 0.52 -6.61 49.63
CA ASP A 321 1.78 -5.84 49.54
C ASP A 321 1.65 -4.59 48.63
N GLU A 322 0.79 -4.65 47.61
CA GLU A 322 0.57 -3.55 46.68
C GLU A 322 -0.39 -2.50 47.24
N LYS A 323 -1.38 -2.96 48.02
CA LYS A 323 -2.28 -2.08 48.79
C LYS A 323 -1.52 -1.27 49.83
N GLU A 324 -0.50 -1.87 50.46
CA GLU A 324 0.38 -1.16 51.40
C GLU A 324 1.33 -0.18 50.69
N ALA A 325 1.79 -0.49 49.48
CA ALA A 325 2.75 0.33 48.74
C ALA A 325 2.15 1.59 48.07
N ASP A 326 0.88 1.52 47.64
CA ASP A 326 0.14 2.66 47.10
C ASP A 326 -1.36 2.55 47.46
N PRO A 327 -1.79 3.06 48.63
CA PRO A 327 -3.20 2.98 49.05
C PRO A 327 -4.15 3.73 48.11
N GLU A 328 -3.67 4.77 47.41
CA GLU A 328 -4.47 5.52 46.44
C GLU A 328 -4.73 4.73 45.15
N LEU A 329 -3.92 3.69 44.86
CA LEU A 329 -4.12 2.82 43.69
C LEU A 329 -5.41 2.01 43.82
N GLN A 330 -5.77 1.59 45.03
CA GLN A 330 -7.01 0.87 45.31
C GLN A 330 -8.24 1.77 45.15
N GLU A 331 -8.12 3.09 45.35
CA GLU A 331 -9.20 4.03 45.08
C GLU A 331 -9.41 4.31 43.58
N CYS A 332 -8.40 4.01 42.76
CA CYS A 332 -8.43 4.22 41.31
C CYS A 332 -8.99 3.03 40.52
N LEU A 333 -9.08 1.84 41.14
CA LEU A 333 -9.69 0.61 40.60
C LEU A 333 -11.17 0.52 41.01
#